data_AF-A0A177VC56-F1
#
_entry.id   AF-A0A177VC56-F1
#
_cell.length_a   1.000
_cell.length_b   1.000
_cell.length_c   1.000
_cell.angle_alpha   90.00
_cell.angle_beta   90.00
_cell.angle_gamma   90.00
#
_symmetry.space_group_name_H-M   'P 1'
#
loop_
_entity.id
_entity.type
_entity.pdbx_description
1 polymer ?
#
loop_
_entity_poly.entity_id
_entity_poly.type
_entity_poly.pdbx_seq_one_letter_code
_entity_poly.pdbx_strand_id
1 'polypeptide(L)'
;MILQRMPSILTNNSPSLFSTHQQLQSFMFIPHPAQPSLLAMHMIFVSASTPLRNGIAQVVSGIARIELPLNSWPELLPFLFSAAESPDAAHRQSAIFVFYTVLETFVEDEPSGLAQYLPQIMATFSKALQDWESLEVRITTVRGLGKVAESVDEESPNDFAALQGAVPAMVQVLNQCFERTHAEGTKNIFAVFEILLQIDS
;
A
#
# COMPACT_ATOMS: atom_id res chain seq x y z
N MET A 1 -20.49 -37.57 28.53
CA MET A 1 -21.21 -38.10 27.35
C MET A 1 -22.27 -37.07 26.98
N ILE A 2 -22.00 -36.22 25.99
CA ILE A 2 -22.97 -35.62 25.05
C ILE A 2 -22.12 -35.15 23.86
N LEU A 3 -22.26 -35.89 22.77
CA LEU A 3 -21.91 -35.54 21.40
C LEU A 3 -23.00 -34.60 20.83
N GLN A 4 -22.68 -33.96 19.70
CA GLN A 4 -23.54 -33.22 18.76
C GLN A 4 -23.47 -31.69 18.92
N ARG A 5 -23.25 -30.87 17.88
CA ARG A 5 -23.22 -31.09 16.42
C ARG A 5 -22.54 -29.86 15.78
N MET A 6 -21.56 -30.06 14.90
CA MET A 6 -21.09 -29.02 13.97
C MET A 6 -22.16 -28.83 12.87
N PRO A 7 -22.48 -27.59 12.44
CA PRO A 7 -23.22 -27.39 11.20
C PRO A 7 -22.25 -27.27 10.02
N SER A 8 -22.41 -28.22 9.10
CA SER A 8 -21.81 -28.25 7.77
C SER A 8 -22.32 -27.08 6.91
N ILE A 9 -21.43 -26.17 6.50
CA ILE A 9 -21.75 -25.14 5.50
C ILE A 9 -20.88 -25.38 4.26
N LEU A 10 -21.20 -26.46 3.55
CA LEU A 10 -20.75 -26.67 2.17
C LEU A 10 -21.88 -27.39 1.44
N THR A 11 -22.87 -26.63 0.99
CA THR A 11 -23.63 -26.87 -0.24
C THR A 11 -24.61 -25.71 -0.40
N ASN A 12 -24.37 -24.83 -1.37
CA ASN A 12 -25.29 -24.59 -2.49
C ASN A 12 -24.99 -23.22 -3.12
N ASN A 13 -24.83 -23.27 -4.44
CA ASN A 13 -24.63 -22.15 -5.35
C ASN A 13 -25.85 -21.22 -5.36
N SER A 14 -25.64 -19.92 -5.15
CA SER A 14 -26.33 -18.82 -5.85
C SER A 14 -25.61 -17.49 -5.52
N PRO A 15 -25.27 -16.66 -6.53
CA PRO A 15 -24.49 -15.45 -6.35
C PRO A 15 -25.36 -14.24 -6.00
N SER A 16 -24.75 -13.23 -5.38
CA SER A 16 -25.24 -11.86 -5.16
C SER A 16 -26.03 -11.56 -3.86
N LEU A 17 -25.55 -10.51 -3.17
CA LEU A 17 -26.10 -9.75 -2.02
C LEU A 17 -25.84 -10.22 -0.57
N PHE A 18 -25.33 -11.44 -0.32
CA PHE A 18 -24.99 -11.89 1.05
C PHE A 18 -23.51 -11.77 1.44
N SER A 19 -22.64 -11.27 0.55
CA SER A 19 -21.18 -11.36 0.74
C SER A 19 -20.67 -10.54 1.93
N THR A 20 -21.10 -9.29 2.09
CA THR A 20 -20.44 -8.39 3.06
C THR A 20 -20.92 -8.62 4.51
N HIS A 21 -22.22 -8.75 4.75
CA HIS A 21 -22.75 -8.87 6.12
C HIS A 21 -22.36 -10.22 6.77
N GLN A 22 -22.32 -11.31 5.99
CA GLN A 22 -21.95 -12.63 6.49
C GLN A 22 -20.44 -12.75 6.71
N GLN A 23 -19.62 -12.10 5.87
CA GLN A 23 -18.17 -11.96 6.13
C GLN A 23 -17.93 -11.15 7.40
N LEU A 24 -18.60 -10.00 7.59
CA LEU A 24 -18.49 -9.17 8.80
C LEU A 24 -18.86 -9.94 10.09
N GLN A 25 -19.86 -10.82 10.04
CA GLN A 25 -20.26 -11.66 11.16
C GLN A 25 -19.18 -12.69 11.56
N SER A 26 -18.41 -13.18 10.59
CA SER A 26 -17.31 -14.13 10.86
C SER A 26 -16.13 -13.49 11.60
N PHE A 27 -15.91 -12.18 11.43
CA PHE A 27 -14.88 -11.41 12.15
C PHE A 27 -15.24 -11.14 13.61
N MET A 28 -16.52 -11.25 13.99
CA MET A 28 -17.03 -10.95 15.33
C MET A 28 -16.54 -11.92 16.41
N PHE A 29 -15.95 -13.07 16.02
CA PHE A 29 -15.50 -14.12 16.93
C PHE A 29 -13.97 -14.22 17.10
N ILE A 30 -13.21 -13.26 16.56
CA ILE A 30 -11.74 -13.19 16.68
C ILE A 30 -11.36 -12.43 17.97
N PRO A 31 -10.38 -12.88 18.77
CA PRO A 31 -9.97 -12.17 19.98
C PRO A 31 -9.54 -10.72 19.70
N HIS A 32 -9.87 -9.86 20.66
CA HIS A 32 -10.06 -8.41 20.57
C HIS A 32 -8.89 -7.52 20.04
N PRO A 33 -7.58 -7.88 20.08
CA PRO A 33 -6.55 -7.00 19.51
C PRO A 33 -6.42 -7.06 17.97
N ALA A 34 -6.87 -8.13 17.29
CA ALA A 34 -6.65 -8.33 15.84
C ALA A 34 -7.86 -8.02 14.93
N GLN A 35 -9.01 -7.67 15.52
CA GLN A 35 -10.23 -7.36 14.76
C GLN A 35 -10.14 -6.09 13.89
N PRO A 36 -9.62 -4.94 14.37
CA PRO A 36 -9.63 -3.72 13.58
C PRO A 36 -8.66 -3.77 12.39
N SER A 37 -7.51 -4.45 12.54
CA SER A 37 -6.49 -4.60 11.49
C SER A 37 -7.01 -5.43 10.31
N LEU A 38 -7.51 -6.64 10.56
CA LEU A 38 -8.09 -7.50 9.52
C LEU A 38 -9.31 -6.86 8.82
N LEU A 39 -10.17 -6.19 9.58
CA LEU A 39 -11.33 -5.51 9.03
C LEU A 39 -10.92 -4.33 8.13
N ALA A 40 -9.99 -3.49 8.59
CA ALA A 40 -9.50 -2.35 7.83
C ALA A 40 -8.86 -2.80 6.50
N MET A 41 -8.06 -3.86 6.54
CA MET A 41 -7.45 -4.45 5.34
C MET A 41 -8.49 -4.95 4.34
N HIS A 42 -9.54 -5.65 4.78
CA HIS A 42 -10.60 -6.09 3.88
C HIS A 42 -11.39 -4.91 3.28
N MET A 43 -11.65 -3.88 4.07
CA MET A 43 -12.48 -2.74 3.66
C MET A 43 -11.82 -1.87 2.57
N ILE A 44 -10.49 -1.82 2.48
CA ILE A 44 -9.80 -1.09 1.39
C ILE A 44 -10.21 -1.63 0.01
N PHE A 45 -10.42 -2.94 -0.11
CA PHE A 45 -10.67 -3.58 -1.40
C PHE A 45 -12.15 -3.77 -1.71
N VAL A 46 -13.02 -3.73 -0.69
CA VAL A 46 -14.48 -3.77 -0.86
C VAL A 46 -15.08 -2.38 -1.11
N SER A 47 -14.39 -1.32 -0.71
CA SER A 47 -14.93 0.04 -0.82
C SER A 47 -14.94 0.55 -2.27
N ALA A 48 -16.11 1.00 -2.72
CA ALA A 48 -16.34 1.41 -4.10
C ALA A 48 -15.74 2.80 -4.44
N SER A 49 -15.60 3.71 -3.47
CA SER A 49 -15.18 5.10 -3.72
C SER A 49 -13.71 5.35 -3.32
N THR A 50 -12.97 6.07 -4.17
CA THR A 50 -11.56 6.44 -3.94
C THR A 50 -11.35 7.21 -2.62
N PRO A 51 -12.17 8.21 -2.25
CA PRO A 51 -11.97 8.92 -0.98
C PRO A 51 -12.10 8.00 0.24
N LEU A 52 -13.01 7.02 0.19
CA LEU A 52 -13.17 6.07 1.28
C LEU A 52 -11.98 5.11 1.35
N ARG A 53 -11.50 4.61 0.21
CA ARG A 53 -10.27 3.80 0.14
C ARG A 53 -9.09 4.55 0.75
N ASN A 54 -8.91 5.82 0.39
CA ASN A 54 -7.82 6.64 0.93
C ASN A 54 -7.98 6.85 2.44
N GLY A 55 -9.20 7.11 2.93
CA GLY A 55 -9.48 7.21 4.35
C GLY A 55 -9.17 5.92 5.12
N ILE A 56 -9.52 4.75 4.56
CA ILE A 56 -9.20 3.46 5.18
C ILE A 56 -7.70 3.18 5.14
N ALA A 57 -7.01 3.52 4.04
CA ALA A 57 -5.55 3.39 3.95
C ALA A 57 -4.81 4.20 5.02
N GLN A 58 -5.30 5.40 5.35
CA GLN A 58 -4.79 6.21 6.45
C GLN A 58 -4.98 5.52 7.81
N VAL A 59 -6.13 4.89 8.04
CA VAL A 59 -6.37 4.08 9.26
C VAL A 59 -5.42 2.88 9.31
N VAL A 60 -5.28 2.15 8.20
CA VAL A 60 -4.35 1.01 8.11
C VAL A 60 -2.91 1.44 8.39
N SER A 61 -2.49 2.60 7.89
CA SER A 61 -1.14 3.14 8.16
C SER A 61 -0.95 3.51 9.62
N GLY A 62 -1.98 4.10 10.25
CA GLY A 62 -1.97 4.38 11.69
C GLY A 62 -1.84 3.13 12.55
N ILE A 63 -2.50 2.03 12.17
CA ILE A 63 -2.38 0.73 12.84
C ILE A 63 -1.00 0.12 12.56
N ALA A 64 -0.55 0.12 11.30
CA ALA A 64 0.72 -0.44 10.87
C ALA A 64 1.92 0.20 11.60
N ARG A 65 1.88 1.51 11.84
CA ARG A 65 2.90 2.23 12.64
C ARG A 65 3.08 1.62 14.03
N ILE A 66 2.01 1.13 14.65
CA ILE A 66 2.03 0.54 15.99
C ILE A 66 2.38 -0.95 15.92
N GLU A 67 1.78 -1.69 14.98
CA GLU A 67 1.81 -3.16 14.97
C GLU A 67 3.02 -3.75 14.23
N LEU A 68 3.59 -3.07 13.22
CA LEU A 68 4.74 -3.56 12.47
C LEU A 68 6.02 -3.65 13.32
N PRO A 69 6.40 -2.64 14.14
CA PRO A 69 7.56 -2.76 15.03
C PRO A 69 7.41 -3.89 16.06
N LEU A 70 6.16 -4.19 16.46
CA LEU A 70 5.83 -5.26 17.41
C LEU A 70 5.61 -6.62 16.74
N ASN A 71 5.75 -6.72 15.42
CA ASN A 71 5.44 -7.90 14.62
C ASN A 71 4.05 -8.51 14.93
N SER A 72 3.08 -7.65 15.27
CA SER A 72 1.73 -8.05 15.71
C SER A 72 0.73 -8.15 14.54
N TRP A 73 1.14 -7.76 13.33
CA TRP A 73 0.36 -7.85 12.10
C TRP A 73 1.19 -8.37 10.91
N PRO A 74 1.64 -9.63 10.96
CA PRO A 74 2.53 -10.21 9.95
C PRO A 74 1.88 -10.37 8.56
N GLU A 75 0.55 -10.35 8.47
CA GLU A 75 -0.19 -10.56 7.22
C GLU A 75 -0.25 -9.32 6.33
N LEU A 76 -0.03 -8.12 6.88
CA LEU A 76 -0.22 -6.86 6.16
C LEU A 76 0.67 -6.76 4.91
N LEU A 77 1.99 -6.90 5.08
CA LEU A 77 2.94 -6.71 3.98
C LEU A 77 2.80 -7.78 2.89
N PRO A 78 2.73 -9.11 3.21
CA PRO A 78 2.46 -10.13 2.20
C PRO A 78 1.19 -9.87 1.41
N PHE A 79 0.13 -9.38 2.07
CA PHE A 79 -1.12 -9.04 1.40
C PHE A 79 -0.96 -7.84 0.47
N LEU A 80 -0.31 -6.76 0.90
CA LEU A 80 -0.07 -5.59 0.06
C LEU A 80 0.79 -5.92 -1.17
N PHE A 81 1.82 -6.76 -1.02
CA PHE A 81 2.61 -7.23 -2.16
C PHE A 81 1.77 -8.01 -3.17
N SER A 82 0.91 -8.91 -2.71
CA SER A 82 -0.03 -9.65 -3.58
C SER A 82 -1.02 -8.72 -4.28
N ALA A 83 -1.57 -7.74 -3.55
CA ALA A 83 -2.51 -6.78 -4.10
C ALA A 83 -1.88 -5.83 -5.14
N ALA A 84 -0.61 -5.48 -4.98
CA ALA A 84 0.15 -4.68 -5.96
C ALA A 84 0.37 -5.41 -7.30
N GLU A 85 0.29 -6.74 -7.31
CA GLU A 85 0.38 -7.57 -8.53
C GLU A 85 -0.99 -8.01 -9.06
N SER A 86 -2.09 -7.49 -8.50
CA SER A 86 -3.44 -7.85 -8.89
C SER A 86 -3.76 -7.45 -10.34
N PRO A 87 -4.55 -8.25 -11.09
CA PRO A 87 -5.04 -7.83 -12.40
C PRO A 87 -5.96 -6.60 -12.35
N ASP A 88 -6.52 -6.28 -11.19
CA ASP A 88 -7.39 -5.11 -11.00
C ASP A 88 -6.58 -3.85 -10.63
N ALA A 89 -6.68 -2.79 -11.45
CA ALA A 89 -6.01 -1.51 -11.19
C ALA A 89 -6.41 -0.86 -9.87
N ALA A 90 -7.65 -1.02 -9.41
CA ALA A 90 -8.08 -0.46 -8.13
C ALA A 90 -7.38 -1.15 -6.96
N HIS A 91 -7.13 -2.45 -7.08
CA HIS A 91 -6.37 -3.19 -6.08
C HIS A 91 -4.90 -2.76 -6.05
N ARG A 92 -4.27 -2.63 -7.22
CA ARG A 92 -2.90 -2.12 -7.33
C ARG A 92 -2.79 -0.71 -6.75
N GLN A 93 -3.72 0.17 -7.11
CA GLN A 93 -3.77 1.54 -6.60
C GLN A 93 -3.89 1.58 -5.07
N SER A 94 -4.81 0.79 -4.51
CA SER A 94 -4.98 0.69 -3.07
C SER A 94 -3.71 0.21 -2.37
N ALA A 95 -3.05 -0.83 -2.90
CA ALA A 95 -1.84 -1.38 -2.32
C ALA A 95 -0.69 -0.36 -2.32
N ILE A 96 -0.44 0.28 -3.47
CA ILE A 96 0.61 1.30 -3.61
C ILE A 96 0.30 2.52 -2.72
N PHE A 97 -0.96 2.93 -2.63
CA PHE A 97 -1.35 4.03 -1.76
C PHE A 97 -1.12 3.69 -0.28
N VAL A 98 -1.45 2.47 0.15
CA VAL A 98 -1.15 2.03 1.52
C VAL A 98 0.36 1.99 1.76
N PHE A 99 1.17 1.47 0.83
CA PHE A 99 2.63 1.51 0.97
C PHE A 99 3.13 2.95 1.14
N TYR A 100 2.66 3.87 0.31
CA TYR A 100 2.99 5.30 0.41
C TYR A 100 2.63 5.88 1.78
N THR A 101 1.39 5.68 2.26
CA THR A 101 0.95 6.24 3.54
C THR A 101 1.59 5.53 4.74
N VAL A 102 1.93 4.25 4.61
CA VAL A 102 2.72 3.53 5.59
C VAL A 102 4.10 4.16 5.67
N LEU A 103 4.82 4.33 4.55
CA LEU A 103 6.13 4.98 4.51
C LEU A 103 6.10 6.40 5.11
N GLU A 104 5.05 7.19 4.85
CA GLU A 104 4.85 8.50 5.49
C GLU A 104 4.84 8.47 7.02
N THR A 105 4.46 7.35 7.62
CA THR A 105 4.29 7.24 9.09
C THR A 105 5.52 6.74 9.83
N PHE A 106 6.53 6.22 9.12
CA PHE A 106 7.78 5.78 9.73
C PHE A 106 8.82 6.90 9.58
N VAL A 107 9.36 7.34 10.72
CA VAL A 107 10.41 8.36 10.81
C VAL A 107 11.75 7.66 11.06
N GLU A 108 12.84 8.26 10.58
CA GLU A 108 14.22 7.73 10.58
C GLU A 108 14.71 7.21 11.95
N ASP A 109 14.21 7.75 13.07
CA ASP A 109 14.70 7.45 14.42
C ASP A 109 14.06 6.22 15.11
N GLU A 110 13.07 5.57 14.48
CA GLU A 110 12.44 4.36 15.04
C GLU A 110 12.88 3.11 14.28
N PRO A 111 13.19 1.99 14.96
CA PRO A 111 13.44 0.71 14.30
C PRO A 111 12.17 0.31 13.52
N SER A 112 12.12 0.70 12.26
CA SER A 112 10.97 0.45 11.42
C SER A 112 10.91 -1.05 11.21
N GLY A 113 9.77 -1.67 11.55
CA GLY A 113 9.48 -3.05 11.16
C GLY A 113 9.53 -3.26 9.63
N LEU A 114 9.67 -2.17 8.87
CA LEU A 114 9.76 -2.09 7.41
C LEU A 114 11.15 -2.21 6.82
N ALA A 115 12.24 -1.93 7.55
CA ALA A 115 13.59 -1.87 6.97
C ALA A 115 13.95 -3.16 6.20
N GLN A 116 13.62 -4.33 6.76
CA GLN A 116 13.84 -5.63 6.11
C GLN A 116 13.03 -5.84 4.81
N TYR A 117 11.94 -5.10 4.62
CA TYR A 117 11.04 -5.19 3.48
C TYR A 117 11.30 -4.13 2.41
N LEU A 118 12.13 -3.12 2.70
CA LEU A 118 12.46 -2.04 1.75
C LEU A 118 12.92 -2.56 0.38
N PRO A 119 13.81 -3.58 0.26
CA PRO A 119 14.21 -4.10 -1.04
C PRO A 119 13.02 -4.65 -1.86
N GLN A 120 12.06 -5.30 -1.20
CA GLN A 120 10.86 -5.82 -1.85
C GLN A 120 9.88 -4.71 -2.22
N ILE A 121 9.74 -3.68 -1.38
CA ILE A 121 8.95 -2.48 -1.67
C ILE A 121 9.53 -1.77 -2.90
N MET A 122 10.84 -1.57 -2.97
CA MET A 122 11.52 -0.96 -4.12
C MET A 122 11.32 -1.77 -5.40
N ALA A 123 11.42 -3.10 -5.34
CA ALA A 123 11.10 -3.97 -6.48
C ALA A 123 9.63 -3.83 -6.92
N THR A 124 8.71 -3.67 -5.97
CA THR A 124 7.28 -3.47 -6.22
C THR A 124 7.04 -2.11 -6.89
N PHE A 125 7.66 -1.05 -6.40
CA PHE A 125 7.59 0.30 -6.97
C PHE A 125 8.20 0.36 -8.38
N SER A 126 9.31 -0.33 -8.62
CA SER A 126 9.89 -0.41 -9.97
C SER A 126 8.92 -0.99 -10.99
N LYS A 127 8.10 -1.98 -10.61
CA LYS A 127 7.04 -2.52 -11.48
C LYS A 127 5.85 -1.56 -11.59
N ALA A 128 5.41 -0.98 -10.48
CA ALA A 128 4.23 -0.10 -10.43
C ALA A 128 4.44 1.25 -11.17
N LEU A 129 5.68 1.74 -11.28
CA LEU A 129 6.03 2.86 -12.15
C LEU A 129 5.72 2.59 -13.63
N GLN A 130 5.68 1.32 -14.02
CA GLN A 130 5.37 0.86 -15.37
C GLN A 130 3.97 0.25 -15.46
N ASP A 131 3.07 0.52 -14.50
CA ASP A 131 1.69 0.03 -14.54
C ASP A 131 1.09 0.31 -15.92
N TRP A 132 0.57 -0.71 -16.59
CA TRP A 132 0.15 -0.60 -18.00
C TRP A 132 -1.20 0.11 -18.16
N GLU A 133 -1.99 0.20 -17.10
CA GLU A 133 -3.39 0.62 -17.14
C GLU A 133 -3.59 1.99 -16.49
N SER A 134 -3.06 2.17 -15.28
CA SER A 134 -3.42 3.26 -14.38
C SER A 134 -2.31 4.29 -14.21
N LEU A 135 -2.58 5.52 -14.66
CA LEU A 135 -1.70 6.65 -14.37
C LEU A 135 -1.67 6.99 -12.87
N GLU A 136 -2.78 6.78 -12.15
CA GLU A 136 -2.83 7.02 -10.70
C GLU A 136 -1.86 6.11 -9.94
N VAL A 137 -1.72 4.85 -10.37
CA VAL A 137 -0.77 3.90 -9.76
C VAL A 137 0.64 4.42 -9.94
N ARG A 138 0.98 4.86 -11.16
CA ARG A 138 2.29 5.43 -11.49
C ARG A 138 2.57 6.69 -10.65
N ILE A 139 1.64 7.64 -10.60
CA ILE A 139 1.77 8.88 -9.81
C ILE A 139 1.97 8.56 -8.32
N THR A 140 1.15 7.66 -7.76
CA THR A 140 1.24 7.29 -6.35
C THR A 140 2.56 6.58 -6.04
N THR A 141 3.06 5.78 -6.98
CA THR A 141 4.37 5.14 -6.86
C THR A 141 5.49 6.17 -6.81
N VAL A 142 5.44 7.22 -7.64
CA VAL A 142 6.42 8.33 -7.58
C VAL A 142 6.40 9.00 -6.20
N ARG A 143 5.22 9.22 -5.61
CA ARG A 143 5.09 9.76 -4.24
C ARG A 143 5.70 8.83 -3.19
N GLY A 144 5.46 7.52 -3.31
CA GLY A 144 6.08 6.49 -2.47
C GLY A 144 7.61 6.53 -2.54
N LEU A 145 8.18 6.64 -3.74
CA LEU A 145 9.62 6.78 -3.93
C LEU A 145 10.19 8.05 -3.28
N GLY A 146 9.42 9.15 -3.28
CA GLY A 146 9.80 10.35 -2.53
C GLY A 146 9.90 10.11 -1.03
N LYS A 147 9.06 9.25 -0.44
CA LYS A 147 9.20 8.87 0.98
C LYS A 147 10.39 7.95 1.23
N VAL A 148 10.68 7.04 0.31
CA VAL A 148 11.90 6.25 0.40
C VAL A 148 13.12 7.15 0.32
N ALA A 149 13.11 8.15 -0.56
CA ALA A 149 14.19 9.12 -0.71
C ALA A 149 14.57 9.80 0.61
N GLU A 150 13.56 10.27 1.35
CA GLU A 150 13.73 10.92 2.66
C GLU A 150 14.24 9.99 3.75
N SER A 151 14.37 8.69 3.49
CA SER A 151 14.86 7.69 4.45
C SER A 151 16.11 6.95 3.93
N VAL A 152 16.69 7.40 2.81
CA VAL A 152 17.95 6.85 2.30
C VAL A 152 19.09 7.34 3.20
N ASP A 153 19.85 6.40 3.72
CA ASP A 153 21.11 6.68 4.40
C ASP A 153 22.17 7.12 3.35
N GLU A 154 22.74 8.31 3.55
CA GLU A 154 23.82 8.86 2.70
C GLU A 154 25.03 7.92 2.62
N GLU A 155 25.23 7.07 3.64
CA GLU A 155 26.31 6.09 3.70
C GLU A 155 25.97 4.75 3.00
N SER A 156 24.80 4.63 2.37
CA SER A 156 24.37 3.46 1.59
C SER A 156 24.35 3.73 0.06
N PRO A 157 25.46 3.47 -0.66
CA PRO A 157 25.56 3.73 -2.10
C PRO A 157 24.53 2.97 -2.94
N ASN A 158 24.06 1.82 -2.44
CA ASN A 158 23.12 0.96 -3.17
C ASN A 158 21.71 1.55 -3.19
N ASP A 159 21.26 2.14 -2.08
CA ASP A 159 19.92 2.73 -1.97
C ASP A 159 19.83 3.98 -2.84
N PHE A 160 20.89 4.79 -2.81
CA PHE A 160 21.03 5.96 -3.68
C PHE A 160 21.04 5.59 -5.18
N ALA A 161 21.78 4.55 -5.57
CA ALA A 161 21.82 4.08 -6.95
C ALA A 161 20.46 3.57 -7.44
N ALA A 162 19.69 2.88 -6.59
CA ALA A 162 18.33 2.43 -6.91
C ALA A 162 17.39 3.61 -7.15
N LEU A 163 17.50 4.66 -6.32
CA LEU A 163 16.73 5.89 -6.45
C LEU A 163 17.06 6.64 -7.74
N GLN A 164 18.35 6.82 -8.03
CA GLN A 164 18.83 7.44 -9.28
C GLN A 164 18.33 6.68 -10.51
N GLY A 165 18.35 5.34 -10.46
CA GLY A 165 17.83 4.49 -11.53
C GLY A 165 16.33 4.66 -11.80
N ALA A 166 15.56 5.12 -10.80
CA ALA A 166 14.12 5.37 -10.93
C ALA A 166 13.79 6.74 -11.55
N VAL A 167 14.69 7.72 -11.47
CA VAL A 167 14.47 9.11 -11.96
C VAL A 167 14.00 9.16 -13.42
N PRO A 168 14.60 8.43 -14.38
CA PRO A 168 14.12 8.45 -15.77
C PRO A 168 12.66 8.03 -15.89
N ALA A 169 12.23 7.02 -15.13
CA ALA A 169 10.85 6.56 -15.11
C ALA A 169 9.91 7.59 -14.46
N MET A 170 10.34 8.26 -13.38
CA MET A 170 9.56 9.35 -12.76
C MET A 170 9.33 10.50 -13.74
N VAL A 171 10.36 10.88 -14.51
CA VAL A 171 10.24 11.91 -15.57
C VAL A 171 9.28 11.47 -16.66
N GLN A 172 9.27 10.18 -17.05
CA GLN A 172 8.28 9.66 -17.99
C GLN A 172 6.86 9.80 -17.45
N VAL A 173 6.62 9.50 -16.17
CA VAL A 173 5.30 9.68 -15.55
C VAL A 173 4.91 11.16 -15.53
N LEU A 174 5.84 12.07 -15.26
CA LEU A 174 5.59 13.52 -15.33
C LEU A 174 5.15 13.94 -16.75
N ASN A 175 5.82 13.44 -17.79
CA ASN A 175 5.44 13.71 -19.17
C ASN A 175 4.03 13.19 -19.48
N GLN A 176 3.67 11.99 -19.01
CA GLN A 176 2.32 11.46 -19.15
C GLN A 176 1.27 12.33 -18.42
N CYS A 177 1.63 12.92 -17.27
CA CYS A 177 0.76 13.89 -16.60
C CYS A 177 0.54 15.14 -17.46
N PHE A 178 1.57 15.66 -18.14
CA PHE A 178 1.42 16.80 -19.06
C PHE A 178 0.54 16.45 -20.27
N GLU A 179 0.77 15.30 -20.90
CA GLU A 179 0.00 14.83 -22.06
C GLU A 179 -1.50 14.69 -21.75
N ARG A 180 -1.83 14.30 -20.51
CA ARG A 180 -3.22 14.13 -20.05
C ARG A 180 -3.77 15.33 -19.30
N THR A 181 -3.04 16.45 -19.24
CA THR A 181 -3.42 17.66 -18.50
C THR A 181 -3.74 17.37 -17.02
N HIS A 182 -3.04 16.40 -16.43
CA HIS A 182 -3.26 15.93 -15.07
C HIS A 182 -2.55 16.83 -14.04
N ALA A 183 -3.20 17.94 -13.70
CA ALA A 183 -2.61 19.00 -12.89
C ALA A 183 -2.19 18.55 -11.48
N GLU A 184 -2.99 17.72 -10.81
CA GLU A 184 -2.67 17.23 -9.46
C GLU A 184 -1.45 16.31 -9.46
N GLY A 185 -1.42 15.35 -10.39
CA GLY A 185 -0.27 14.45 -10.57
C GLY A 185 1.02 15.20 -10.88
N THR A 186 0.94 16.23 -11.73
CA THR A 186 2.06 17.11 -12.04
C THR A 186 2.63 17.76 -10.77
N LYS A 187 1.76 18.36 -9.94
CA LYS A 187 2.18 18.98 -8.67
C LYS A 187 2.80 17.97 -7.72
N ASN A 188 2.19 16.79 -7.60
CA ASN A 188 2.69 15.72 -6.73
C ASN A 188 4.09 15.26 -7.14
N ILE A 189 4.35 15.11 -8.45
CA ILE A 189 5.67 14.68 -8.94
C ILE A 189 6.71 15.77 -8.76
N PHE A 190 6.36 17.05 -8.95
CA PHE A 190 7.27 18.15 -8.67
C PHE A 190 7.70 18.21 -7.20
N ALA A 191 6.78 18.00 -6.25
CA ALA A 191 7.13 17.94 -4.84
C ALA A 191 8.14 16.82 -4.53
N VAL A 192 8.05 15.69 -5.22
CA VAL A 192 9.04 14.61 -5.09
C VAL A 192 10.39 15.01 -5.67
N PHE A 193 10.44 15.70 -6.82
CA PHE A 193 11.71 16.20 -7.35
C PHE A 193 12.35 17.26 -6.44
N GLU A 194 11.57 18.09 -5.75
CA GLU A 194 12.10 19.02 -4.75
C GLU A 194 12.79 18.28 -3.60
N ILE A 195 12.21 17.17 -3.12
CA ILE A 195 12.83 16.29 -2.12
C ILE A 195 14.15 15.73 -2.64
N LEU A 196 14.16 15.18 -3.86
CA LEU A 196 15.38 14.58 -4.43
C LEU A 196 16.52 15.59 -4.58
N LEU A 197 16.20 16.83 -4.95
CA LEU A 197 17.21 17.90 -5.09
C LEU A 197 17.82 18.32 -3.74
N GLN A 198 17.09 18.17 -2.64
CA GLN A 198 17.59 18.48 -1.30
C GLN A 198 18.60 17.43 -0.81
N ILE A 199 18.47 16.18 -1.24
CA ILE A 199 19.36 15.07 -0.84
C ILE A 199 20.74 15.19 -1.54
N ASP A 200 20.80 15.76 -2.74
CA ASP A 200 22.05 16.00 -3.47
C ASP A 200 22.85 17.23 -2.97
N SER A 201 22.33 17.99 -2.00
CA SER A 201 22.86 19.29 -1.54
C SER A 201 23.71 19.19 -0.29
#